data_AF-A0A5E4GBF7-F1
#
_entry.id   AF-A0A5E4GBF7-F1
#
_cell.length_a   1.000
_cell.length_b   1.000
_cell.length_c   1.000
_cell.angle_alpha   90.00
_cell.angle_beta   90.00
_cell.angle_gamma   90.00
#
_symmetry.space_group_name_H-M   'P 1'
#
loop_
_entity.id
_entity.type
_entity.pdbx_description
1 polymer ?
#
loop_
_entity_poly.entity_id
_entity_poly.type
_entity_poly.pdbx_seq_one_letter_code
_entity_poly.pdbx_strand_id
1 'polypeptide(L)'
;MDTDGDGRISYAEFNDFVQQSGYYWILHSDPNLFAKLDRNRDGGLDLQEVLTFYYIIKTRYITCQGCRAHLCGLYFTCVECFDGGAANYHNHHQYPTYDLCAACYGNANYIHQHSYFLDNHVLLRSKRGPPHAPPNLAMAVAEQNPLVNITNNYYVNQAAPQIQRNRWYQAFQTLETALSISALASNCTIM
;
A
#
# COMPACT_ATOMS: atom_id res chain seq x y z
N MET A 1 -13.91 -16.12 -3.21
CA MET A 1 -13.68 -15.02 -4.16
C MET A 1 -13.82 -15.60 -5.54
N ASP A 2 -13.02 -16.60 -5.93
CA ASP A 2 -13.30 -17.45 -7.09
C ASP A 2 -14.49 -18.38 -6.78
N THR A 3 -15.65 -18.13 -7.38
CA THR A 3 -16.90 -18.84 -7.12
C THR A 3 -17.25 -19.87 -8.18
N ASP A 4 -16.87 -19.61 -9.43
CA ASP A 4 -17.10 -20.54 -10.54
C ASP A 4 -15.93 -21.52 -10.77
N GLY A 5 -14.78 -21.27 -10.15
CA GLY A 5 -13.63 -22.15 -10.15
C GLY A 5 -12.80 -22.09 -11.44
N ASP A 6 -12.90 -21.03 -12.21
CA ASP A 6 -12.17 -20.86 -13.48
C ASP A 6 -10.67 -20.51 -13.27
N GLY A 7 -10.27 -20.27 -12.01
CA GLY A 7 -8.90 -19.98 -11.61
C GLY A 7 -8.50 -18.51 -11.76
N ARG A 8 -9.47 -17.63 -12.01
CA ARG A 8 -9.35 -16.18 -12.11
C ARG A 8 -10.48 -15.53 -11.31
N ILE A 9 -10.35 -14.24 -11.04
CA ILE A 9 -11.43 -13.49 -10.39
C ILE A 9 -12.03 -12.51 -11.39
N SER A 10 -13.29 -12.71 -11.74
CA SER A 10 -14.05 -11.75 -12.54
C SER A 10 -14.35 -10.47 -11.76
N TYR A 11 -14.70 -9.38 -12.46
CA TYR A 11 -15.14 -8.15 -11.80
C TYR A 11 -16.36 -8.37 -10.90
N ALA A 12 -17.30 -9.23 -11.30
CA ALA A 12 -18.49 -9.55 -10.52
C ALA A 12 -18.13 -10.21 -9.18
N GLU A 13 -17.29 -11.25 -9.23
CA GLU A 13 -16.79 -11.94 -8.04
C GLU A 13 -15.96 -11.05 -7.13
N PHE A 14 -15.15 -10.17 -7.73
CA PHE A 14 -14.41 -9.16 -6.99
C PHE A 14 -15.35 -8.21 -6.25
N ASN A 15 -16.34 -7.64 -6.95
CA ASN A 15 -17.31 -6.73 -6.37
C ASN A 15 -18.11 -7.40 -5.25
N ASP A 16 -18.60 -8.61 -5.48
CA ASP A 16 -19.35 -9.38 -4.48
C ASP A 16 -18.51 -9.66 -3.24
N PHE A 17 -17.26 -10.07 -3.43
CA PHE A 17 -16.32 -10.25 -2.32
C PHE A 17 -16.15 -8.95 -1.51
N VAL A 18 -15.86 -7.81 -2.17
CA VAL A 18 -15.59 -6.54 -1.50
C VAL A 18 -16.82 -6.02 -0.74
N GLN A 19 -18.01 -6.19 -1.30
CA GLN A 19 -19.30 -5.86 -0.66
C GLN A 19 -19.51 -6.68 0.61
N GLN A 20 -19.22 -7.98 0.58
CA GLN A 20 -19.48 -8.91 1.70
C GLN A 20 -18.39 -8.94 2.77
N SER A 21 -17.17 -8.48 2.46
CA SER A 21 -15.99 -8.60 3.32
C SER A 21 -15.72 -7.38 4.20
N GLY A 22 -16.64 -6.41 4.26
CA GLY A 22 -16.48 -5.17 5.05
C GLY A 22 -15.56 -4.13 4.40
N TYR A 23 -15.08 -4.37 3.18
CA TYR A 23 -14.22 -3.46 2.42
C TYR A 23 -14.99 -2.61 1.38
N TYR A 24 -16.32 -2.57 1.43
CA TYR A 24 -17.18 -1.89 0.46
C TYR A 24 -16.78 -0.43 0.16
N TRP A 25 -16.26 0.28 1.17
CA TRP A 25 -15.81 1.67 1.10
C TRP A 25 -14.63 1.89 0.12
N ILE A 26 -13.90 0.82 -0.20
CA ILE A 26 -12.79 0.84 -1.17
C ILE A 26 -13.30 1.13 -2.58
N LEU A 27 -14.45 0.57 -2.97
CA LEU A 27 -15.03 0.79 -4.30
C LEU A 27 -15.53 2.22 -4.48
N HIS A 28 -15.97 2.87 -3.39
CA HIS A 28 -16.33 4.28 -3.41
C HIS A 28 -15.10 5.18 -3.56
N SER A 29 -13.99 4.82 -2.91
CA SER A 29 -12.77 5.63 -2.87
C SER A 29 -11.88 5.42 -4.11
N ASP A 30 -11.93 4.24 -4.73
CA ASP A 30 -11.24 3.92 -5.98
C ASP A 30 -12.09 2.99 -6.88
N PRO A 31 -13.06 3.55 -7.62
CA PRO A 31 -13.93 2.76 -8.51
C PRO A 31 -13.17 1.99 -9.60
N ASN A 32 -11.95 2.42 -9.92
CA ASN A 32 -11.11 1.81 -10.95
C ASN A 32 -10.11 0.81 -10.39
N LEU A 33 -10.21 0.42 -9.11
CA LEU A 33 -9.25 -0.46 -8.45
C LEU A 33 -9.09 -1.79 -9.19
N PHE A 34 -10.17 -2.42 -9.65
CA PHE A 34 -10.11 -3.67 -10.40
C PHE A 34 -9.24 -3.53 -11.66
N ALA A 35 -9.48 -2.51 -12.48
CA ALA A 35 -8.71 -2.26 -13.70
C ALA A 35 -7.25 -1.86 -13.41
N LYS A 36 -6.95 -1.32 -12.23
CA LYS A 36 -5.57 -1.07 -11.78
C LYS A 36 -4.86 -2.34 -11.33
N LEU A 37 -5.61 -3.30 -10.80
CA LEU A 37 -5.10 -4.60 -10.37
C LEU A 37 -4.89 -5.54 -11.57
N ASP A 38 -5.79 -5.52 -12.55
CA ASP A 38 -5.70 -6.23 -13.82
C ASP A 38 -4.59 -5.62 -14.69
N ARG A 39 -3.34 -6.00 -14.37
CA ARG A 39 -2.13 -5.46 -14.96
C ARG A 39 -1.93 -6.01 -16.37
N ASN A 40 -2.29 -7.26 -16.58
CA ASN A 40 -2.17 -7.93 -17.87
C ASN A 40 -3.34 -7.57 -18.82
N ARG A 41 -4.41 -6.94 -18.30
CA ARG A 41 -5.61 -6.47 -19.02
C ARG A 41 -6.37 -7.59 -19.69
N ASP A 42 -6.41 -8.75 -19.06
CA ASP A 42 -7.10 -9.92 -19.59
C ASP A 42 -8.53 -10.08 -19.07
N GLY A 43 -8.99 -9.12 -18.25
CA GLY A 43 -10.37 -9.03 -17.78
C GLY A 43 -10.66 -9.83 -16.51
N GLY A 44 -9.66 -10.50 -15.94
CA GLY A 44 -9.77 -11.20 -14.65
C GLY A 44 -8.51 -11.01 -13.81
N LEU A 45 -8.63 -11.16 -12.49
CA LEU A 45 -7.46 -11.11 -11.62
C LEU A 45 -6.86 -12.50 -11.45
N ASP A 46 -5.59 -12.64 -11.79
CA ASP A 46 -4.81 -13.84 -11.49
C ASP A 46 -4.30 -13.86 -10.03
N LEU A 47 -3.60 -14.93 -9.64
CA LEU A 47 -3.07 -15.08 -8.28
C LEU A 47 -2.20 -13.92 -7.83
N GLN A 48 -1.34 -13.42 -8.71
CA GLN A 48 -0.41 -12.35 -8.36
C GLN A 48 -1.15 -11.03 -8.17
N GLU A 49 -2.17 -10.77 -8.97
CA GLU A 49 -3.02 -9.58 -8.90
C GLU A 49 -3.91 -9.60 -7.66
N VAL A 50 -4.48 -10.77 -7.32
CA VAL A 50 -5.23 -10.97 -6.07
C VAL A 50 -4.32 -10.82 -4.84
N LEU A 51 -3.11 -11.38 -4.85
CA LEU A 51 -2.16 -11.16 -3.74
C LEU A 51 -1.80 -9.68 -3.58
N THR A 52 -1.67 -8.96 -4.70
CA THR A 52 -1.44 -7.51 -4.68
C THR A 52 -2.63 -6.78 -4.04
N PHE A 53 -3.86 -7.16 -4.39
CA PHE A 53 -5.07 -6.63 -3.74
C PHE A 53 -5.07 -6.89 -2.22
N TYR A 54 -4.79 -8.12 -1.78
CA TYR A 54 -4.72 -8.44 -0.35
C TYR A 54 -3.64 -7.63 0.37
N TYR A 55 -2.46 -7.49 -0.23
CA TYR A 55 -1.40 -6.66 0.32
C TYR A 55 -1.86 -5.21 0.50
N ILE A 56 -2.53 -4.63 -0.51
CA ILE A 56 -3.06 -3.27 -0.46
C ILE A 56 -4.07 -3.12 0.68
N ILE A 57 -5.13 -3.94 0.72
CA ILE A 57 -6.22 -3.75 1.70
C ILE A 57 -5.78 -4.03 3.14
N LYS A 58 -4.76 -4.87 3.34
CA LYS A 58 -4.24 -5.23 4.67
C LYS A 58 -3.17 -4.28 5.19
N THR A 59 -2.40 -3.66 4.30
CA THR A 59 -1.17 -2.96 4.73
C THR A 59 -1.04 -1.53 4.21
N ARG A 60 -1.70 -1.18 3.10
CA ARG A 60 -1.42 0.06 2.37
C ARG A 60 -2.64 0.80 1.85
N TYR A 61 -3.83 0.55 2.40
CA TYR A 61 -5.01 1.31 1.98
C TYR A 61 -5.00 2.71 2.63
N ILE A 62 -4.21 3.59 2.02
CA ILE A 62 -4.02 4.97 2.45
C ILE A 62 -4.71 5.86 1.41
N THR A 63 -5.45 6.85 1.88
CA THR A 63 -6.19 7.79 1.01
C THR A 63 -5.66 9.20 1.18
N CYS A 64 -5.69 9.95 0.08
CA CYS A 64 -5.39 11.37 0.09
C CYS A 64 -6.39 12.12 0.98
N GLN A 65 -5.93 12.88 1.96
CA GLN A 65 -6.82 13.69 2.81
C GLN A 65 -7.45 14.87 2.06
N GLY A 66 -6.86 15.30 0.93
CA GLY A 66 -7.41 16.35 0.08
C GLY A 66 -8.52 15.86 -0.86
N CYS A 67 -8.26 14.81 -1.65
CA CYS A 67 -9.18 14.35 -2.71
C CYS A 67 -9.75 12.94 -2.50
N ARG A 68 -9.43 12.26 -1.40
CA ARG A 68 -9.86 10.89 -1.05
C ARG A 68 -9.41 9.78 -2.00
N ALA A 69 -8.66 10.11 -3.05
CA ALA A 69 -8.08 9.11 -3.94
C ALA A 69 -7.13 8.17 -3.19
N HIS A 70 -7.17 6.89 -3.54
CA HIS A 70 -6.26 5.87 -3.02
C HIS A 70 -4.80 6.12 -3.47
N LEU A 71 -3.86 5.97 -2.55
CA LEU A 71 -2.43 6.31 -2.73
C LEU A 71 -1.59 5.04 -2.97
N CYS A 72 -1.57 4.55 -4.22
CA CYS A 72 -0.82 3.33 -4.58
C CYS A 72 0.71 3.50 -4.70
N GLY A 73 1.23 4.73 -4.69
CA GLY A 73 2.60 5.02 -5.13
C GLY A 73 3.32 6.04 -4.26
N LEU A 74 3.96 7.02 -4.90
CA LEU A 74 4.54 8.15 -4.21
C LEU A 74 3.44 9.05 -3.66
N TYR A 75 3.51 9.35 -2.37
CA TYR A 75 2.64 10.28 -1.69
C TYR A 75 3.42 11.06 -0.64
N PHE A 76 2.87 12.18 -0.20
CA PHE A 76 3.47 13.04 0.81
C PHE A 76 2.77 12.84 2.15
N THR A 77 3.53 12.65 3.21
CA THR A 77 3.03 12.42 4.55
C THR A 77 3.52 13.53 5.47
N CYS A 78 2.63 14.07 6.29
CA CYS A 78 3.01 14.97 7.36
C CYS A 78 3.88 14.22 8.38
N VAL A 79 5.10 14.70 8.60
CA VAL A 79 6.06 14.03 9.49
C VAL A 79 5.60 14.07 10.94
N GLU A 80 5.00 15.18 11.38
CA GLU A 80 4.47 15.33 12.74
C GLU A 80 3.30 14.37 13.00
N CYS A 81 2.39 14.21 12.04
CA CYS A 81 1.30 13.24 12.15
C CYS A 81 1.85 11.80 12.20
N PHE A 82 2.80 11.49 11.32
CA PHE A 82 3.44 10.18 11.26
C PHE A 82 4.14 9.80 12.57
N ASP A 83 4.88 10.75 13.17
CA ASP A 83 5.65 10.50 14.39
C ASP A 83 4.78 10.44 15.66
N GLY A 84 3.69 11.23 15.72
CA GLY A 84 2.80 11.20 16.88
C GLY A 84 1.85 9.99 16.93
N GLY A 85 1.76 9.21 15.85
CA GLY A 85 1.06 7.93 15.82
C GLY A 85 -0.36 7.97 16.41
N ALA A 86 -0.67 7.03 17.31
CA ALA A 86 -2.00 6.92 17.93
C ALA A 86 -2.38 8.11 18.83
N ALA A 87 -1.42 8.90 19.30
CA ALA A 87 -1.72 10.10 20.11
C ALA A 87 -2.37 11.21 19.29
N ASN A 88 -2.19 11.21 17.96
CA ASN A 88 -2.80 12.19 17.04
C ASN A 88 -4.26 11.89 16.69
N TYR A 89 -4.83 10.77 17.14
CA TYR A 89 -6.20 10.36 16.84
C TYR A 89 -7.25 11.36 17.38
N HIS A 90 -6.91 12.14 18.41
CA HIS A 90 -7.78 13.19 18.98
C HIS A 90 -7.78 14.48 18.16
N ASN A 91 -6.72 14.75 17.38
CA ASN A 91 -6.55 15.98 16.60
C ASN A 91 -6.93 15.80 15.13
N HIS A 92 -6.87 14.56 14.61
CA HIS A 92 -7.27 14.21 13.25
C HIS A 92 -8.38 13.17 13.31
N HIS A 93 -9.60 13.58 12.98
CA HIS A 93 -10.86 12.87 13.22
C HIS A 93 -11.05 11.47 12.59
N GLN A 94 -10.01 10.77 12.12
CA GLN A 94 -10.16 9.37 11.72
C GLN A 94 -8.85 8.59 11.47
N TYR A 95 -7.73 9.27 11.22
CA TYR A 95 -6.51 8.65 10.70
C TYR A 95 -5.28 9.04 11.51
N PRO A 96 -4.36 8.09 11.79
CA PRO A 96 -3.12 8.36 12.53
C PRO A 96 -2.12 9.19 11.72
N THR A 97 -2.24 9.22 10.39
CA THR A 97 -1.37 9.95 9.46
C THR A 97 -2.16 10.97 8.65
N TYR A 98 -1.46 11.96 8.09
CA TYR A 98 -2.03 12.91 7.13
C TYR A 98 -1.27 12.81 5.81
N ASP A 99 -1.88 12.11 4.86
CA ASP A 99 -1.27 11.75 3.58
C ASP A 99 -1.93 12.46 2.40
N LEU A 100 -1.12 12.88 1.42
CA LEU A 100 -1.54 13.64 0.25
C LEU A 100 -0.97 13.03 -1.02
N CYS A 101 -1.77 12.96 -2.07
CA CYS A 101 -1.24 12.67 -3.40
C CYS A 101 -0.38 13.85 -3.88
N ALA A 102 0.52 13.59 -4.83
CA ALA A 102 1.39 14.62 -5.39
C ALA A 102 0.62 15.84 -5.93
N ALA A 103 -0.55 15.62 -6.52
CA ALA A 103 -1.39 16.70 -7.04
C ALA A 103 -1.98 17.58 -5.92
N CYS A 104 -2.48 16.99 -4.83
CA CYS A 104 -3.01 17.76 -3.70
C CYS A 104 -1.90 18.50 -2.96
N TYR A 105 -0.73 17.87 -2.77
CA TYR A 105 0.42 18.52 -2.17
C TYR A 105 0.92 19.70 -3.02
N GLY A 106 1.19 19.47 -4.31
CA GLY A 106 1.74 20.50 -5.20
C GLY A 106 0.82 21.70 -5.43
N ASN A 107 -0.50 21.50 -5.38
CA ASN A 107 -1.49 22.58 -5.54
C ASN A 107 -1.96 23.18 -4.22
N ALA A 108 -1.44 22.72 -3.07
CA ALA A 108 -1.93 23.09 -1.74
C ALA A 108 -3.46 22.87 -1.56
N ASN A 109 -4.01 21.84 -2.21
CA ASN A 109 -5.43 21.47 -2.13
C ASN A 109 -5.71 20.61 -0.89
N TYR A 110 -5.46 21.18 0.28
CA TYR A 110 -5.68 20.54 1.59
C TYR A 110 -5.74 21.60 2.70
N ILE A 111 -6.37 21.24 3.83
CA ILE A 111 -6.40 22.07 5.03
C ILE A 111 -5.72 21.28 6.14
N HIS A 112 -4.52 21.71 6.53
CA HIS A 112 -3.72 21.09 7.56
C HIS A 112 -2.81 22.12 8.25
N GLN A 113 -2.58 21.97 9.55
CA GLN A 113 -1.85 22.94 10.36
C GLN A 113 -0.32 22.78 10.28
N HIS A 114 0.15 21.56 10.05
CA HIS A 114 1.58 21.31 9.87
C HIS A 114 2.01 21.62 8.44
N SER A 115 3.22 22.14 8.27
CA SER A 115 3.80 22.46 6.96
C SER A 115 4.91 21.50 6.55
N TYR A 116 5.38 20.62 7.44
CA TYR A 116 6.49 19.72 7.16
C TYR A 116 5.99 18.37 6.64
N PHE A 117 6.16 18.19 5.33
CA PHE A 117 5.81 16.97 4.61
C PHE A 117 7.06 16.37 3.95
N LEU A 118 7.13 15.05 3.94
CA LEU A 118 8.11 14.29 3.16
C LEU A 118 7.37 13.29 2.29
N ASP A 119 7.95 12.92 1.15
CA ASP A 119 7.43 11.76 0.44
C ASP A 119 7.65 10.49 1.27
N ASN A 120 6.77 9.52 1.08
CA ASN A 120 6.75 8.27 1.83
C ASN A 120 8.07 7.49 1.75
N HIS A 121 8.82 7.60 0.66
CA HIS A 121 10.10 6.91 0.51
C HIS A 121 11.21 7.60 1.32
N VAL A 122 11.33 8.93 1.22
CA VAL A 122 12.27 9.72 2.02
C VAL A 122 11.97 9.59 3.50
N LEU A 123 10.70 9.65 3.90
CA LEU A 123 10.27 9.47 5.27
C LEU A 123 10.69 8.09 5.81
N LEU A 124 10.36 7.00 5.14
CA LEU A 124 10.74 5.65 5.58
C LEU A 124 12.26 5.45 5.62
N ARG A 125 13.00 6.00 4.65
CA ARG A 125 14.48 5.92 4.67
C ARG A 125 15.08 6.73 5.82
N SER A 126 14.50 7.87 6.18
CA SER A 126 14.96 8.68 7.30
C SER A 126 14.84 7.96 8.65
N LYS A 127 13.97 6.93 8.72
CA LYS A 127 13.75 6.09 9.90
C LYS A 127 14.60 4.81 9.90
N ARG A 128 15.56 4.64 8.99
CA ARG A 128 16.50 3.49 8.97
C ARG A 128 17.50 3.46 10.15
N GLY A 129 17.51 4.48 11.01
CA GLY A 129 18.34 4.54 12.21
C GLY A 129 17.77 3.75 13.40
N PRO A 130 18.48 3.69 14.54
CA PRO A 130 17.99 3.01 15.75
C PRO A 130 16.66 3.61 16.24
N PRO A 131 15.83 2.84 16.96
CA PRO A 131 14.54 3.28 17.48
C PRO A 131 14.69 4.61 18.24
N HIS A 132 13.83 5.59 17.94
CA HIS A 132 13.77 6.93 18.56
C HIS A 132 14.79 7.99 18.11
N ALA A 133 15.58 7.74 17.06
CA ALA A 133 16.35 8.81 16.45
C ALA A 133 15.47 9.73 15.55
N PRO A 134 15.70 11.06 15.53
CA PRO A 134 15.04 11.95 14.59
C PRO A 134 15.36 11.55 13.13
N PRO A 135 14.47 11.89 12.17
CA PRO A 135 14.68 11.60 10.74
C PRO A 135 16.09 11.94 10.26
N ASN A 136 16.89 10.94 9.89
CA ASN A 136 18.21 11.20 9.31
C ASN A 136 18.10 11.30 7.79
N LEU A 137 17.92 12.52 7.29
CA LEU A 137 17.80 12.79 5.85
C LEU A 137 19.05 12.38 5.06
N ALA A 138 20.24 12.35 5.67
CA ALA A 138 21.44 11.86 5.00
C ALA A 138 21.32 10.38 4.59
N MET A 139 20.53 9.58 5.31
CA MET A 139 20.23 8.19 4.94
C MET A 139 19.12 8.07 3.87
N ALA A 140 18.37 9.15 3.64
CA ALA A 140 17.25 9.21 2.70
C ALA A 140 17.64 9.72 1.32
N VAL A 141 18.73 10.48 1.23
CA VAL A 141 19.31 10.93 -0.04
C VAL A 141 20.09 9.76 -0.68
N ALA A 142 19.94 9.57 -1.99
CA ALA A 142 20.81 8.67 -2.73
C ALA A 142 22.12 9.40 -3.04
N GLU A 143 23.27 8.75 -2.88
CA GLU A 143 24.51 9.27 -3.45
C GLU A 143 24.34 9.40 -4.97
N GLN A 144 24.53 10.61 -5.51
CA GLN A 144 24.43 10.81 -6.95
C GLN A 144 25.63 10.15 -7.64
N ASN A 145 25.39 9.04 -8.32
CA ASN A 145 26.36 8.49 -9.27
C ASN A 145 26.24 9.26 -10.60
N PRO A 146 27.29 9.92 -11.12
CA PRO A 146 27.19 10.77 -12.31
C PRO A 146 26.87 10.08 -13.65
N LEU A 147 26.67 8.75 -13.70
CA LEU A 147 26.56 8.02 -14.97
C LEU A 147 25.63 6.81 -14.87
N VAL A 148 24.31 6.99 -15.10
CA VAL A 148 23.46 5.86 -15.52
C VAL A 148 22.42 6.33 -16.54
N ASN A 149 22.63 5.97 -17.80
CA ASN A 149 21.66 6.06 -18.89
C ASN A 149 20.91 4.72 -18.95
N ILE A 150 19.61 4.69 -18.66
CA ILE A 150 18.84 3.45 -18.56
C ILE A 150 18.08 3.21 -19.88
N THR A 151 18.52 2.23 -20.67
CA THR A 151 17.72 1.57 -21.71
C THR A 151 17.02 0.35 -21.12
N ASN A 152 15.69 0.39 -21.05
CA ASN A 152 14.85 -0.73 -20.60
C ASN A 152 14.63 -1.73 -21.74
N ASN A 153 14.94 -3.01 -21.50
CA ASN A 153 14.50 -4.12 -22.35
C ASN A 153 14.46 -5.41 -21.52
N TYR A 154 13.27 -5.90 -21.16
CA TYR A 154 13.09 -7.32 -20.84
C TYR A 154 11.65 -7.77 -21.17
N TYR A 155 11.55 -8.61 -22.21
CA TYR A 155 10.42 -9.48 -22.50
C TYR A 155 10.78 -10.95 -22.16
N VAL A 156 9.73 -11.76 -21.99
CA VAL A 156 9.55 -13.19 -22.38
C VAL A 156 9.22 -14.19 -21.24
N ASN A 157 7.93 -14.59 -21.22
CA ASN A 157 7.27 -15.92 -21.15
C ASN A 157 7.87 -17.10 -20.35
N GLN A 158 7.03 -17.83 -19.57
CA GLN A 158 6.40 -19.13 -19.96
C GLN A 158 5.59 -19.85 -18.84
N ALA A 159 4.54 -20.55 -19.34
CA ALA A 159 3.55 -21.54 -18.87
C ALA A 159 3.59 -22.31 -17.50
N ALA A 160 2.38 -22.67 -17.04
CA ALA A 160 1.98 -23.41 -15.82
C ALA A 160 2.06 -24.96 -15.92
N PRO A 161 1.87 -25.73 -14.81
CA PRO A 161 0.51 -26.30 -14.52
C PRO A 161 0.09 -26.54 -13.04
N GLN A 162 -1.23 -26.40 -12.81
CA GLN A 162 -2.21 -27.19 -12.01
C GLN A 162 -1.82 -27.86 -10.66
N ILE A 163 -1.87 -27.10 -9.55
CA ILE A 163 -2.32 -27.55 -8.20
C ILE A 163 -2.87 -26.31 -7.47
N GLN A 164 -4.05 -25.80 -7.85
CA GLN A 164 -4.46 -24.45 -7.44
C GLN A 164 -5.34 -24.38 -6.18
N ARG A 165 -6.07 -25.42 -5.77
CA ARG A 165 -7.04 -25.26 -4.65
C ARG A 165 -6.42 -25.05 -3.26
N ASN A 166 -5.26 -25.65 -2.98
CA ASN A 166 -4.60 -25.53 -1.66
C ASN A 166 -3.65 -24.32 -1.54
N ARG A 167 -3.26 -23.69 -2.66
CA ARG A 167 -2.25 -22.62 -2.65
C ARG A 167 -2.80 -21.27 -2.20
N TRP A 168 -4.04 -20.94 -2.56
CA TRP A 168 -4.66 -19.66 -2.19
C TRP A 168 -4.80 -19.50 -0.68
N TYR A 169 -5.33 -20.54 -0.02
CA TYR A 169 -5.52 -20.56 1.43
C TYR A 169 -4.17 -20.54 2.17
N GLN A 170 -3.17 -21.30 1.69
CA GLN A 170 -1.83 -21.30 2.27
C GLN A 170 -1.12 -19.96 2.09
N ALA A 171 -1.14 -19.36 0.89
CA ALA A 171 -0.53 -18.06 0.65
C ALA A 171 -1.17 -16.97 1.52
N PHE A 172 -2.50 -17.02 1.69
CA PHE A 172 -3.24 -16.14 2.58
C PHE A 172 -2.82 -16.32 4.05
N GLN A 173 -2.79 -17.55 4.57
CA GLN A 173 -2.31 -17.82 5.93
C GLN A 173 -0.85 -17.39 6.12
N THR A 174 -0.01 -17.54 5.10
CA THR A 174 1.39 -17.13 5.15
C THR A 174 1.53 -15.61 5.23
N LEU A 175 0.70 -14.87 4.48
CA LEU A 175 0.67 -13.40 4.57
C LEU A 175 0.14 -12.93 5.93
N GLU A 176 -0.97 -13.50 6.41
CA GLU A 176 -1.55 -13.16 7.71
C GLU A 176 -0.59 -13.48 8.87
N THR A 177 0.09 -14.63 8.82
CA THR A 177 1.10 -14.98 9.83
C THR A 177 2.33 -14.06 9.75
N ALA A 178 2.83 -13.73 8.57
CA ALA A 178 3.95 -12.79 8.42
C ALA A 178 3.61 -11.39 8.96
N LEU A 179 2.40 -10.90 8.68
CA LEU A 179 1.91 -9.61 9.20
C LEU A 179 1.70 -9.67 10.73
N SER A 180 1.17 -10.76 11.26
CA SER A 180 0.97 -10.95 12.70
C SER A 180 2.28 -11.07 13.48
N ILE A 181 3.27 -11.80 12.95
CA ILE A 181 4.60 -11.93 13.56
C ILE A 181 5.31 -10.58 13.61
N SER A 182 5.18 -9.74 12.57
CA SER A 182 5.75 -8.38 12.57
C SER A 182 5.15 -7.47 13.65
N ALA A 183 3.86 -7.64 13.97
CA ALA A 183 3.19 -6.92 15.05
C ALA A 183 3.64 -7.41 16.45
N LEU A 184 3.94 -8.71 16.60
CA LEU A 184 4.46 -9.27 17.86
C LEU A 184 5.93 -8.90 18.12
N ALA A 185 6.75 -8.79 17.05
CA ALA A 185 8.14 -8.36 17.15
C ALA A 185 8.31 -6.89 17.61
N SER A 186 7.26 -6.08 17.46
CA SER A 186 7.22 -4.68 17.92
C SER A 186 6.98 -4.53 19.43
N ASN A 187 6.63 -5.63 20.13
CA ASN A 187 6.38 -5.66 21.58
C ASN A 187 7.51 -6.30 22.40
N CYS A 188 8.65 -6.63 21.80
CA CYS A 188 9.81 -7.11 22.54
C CYS A 188 10.68 -5.94 23.03
N THR A 189 10.27 -5.28 24.12
CA THR A 189 11.22 -4.53 24.95
C THR A 189 12.15 -5.52 25.64
N ILE A 190 13.41 -5.59 25.21
CA ILE A 190 14.47 -6.24 25.98
C ILE A 190 14.73 -5.35 27.20
N MET A 191 14.50 -5.91 28.39
CA MET A 191 14.83 -5.33 29.70
C MET A 191 16.34 -5.42 29.95
#